data_AF-A0A9E5G3M4-F1
#
_entry.id   AF-A0A9E5G3M4-F1
#
_cell.length_a   1.000
_cell.length_b   1.000
_cell.length_c   1.000
_cell.angle_alpha   90.00
_cell.angle_beta   90.00
_cell.angle_gamma   90.00
#
_symmetry.space_group_name_H-M   'P 1'
#
loop_
_entity.id
_entity.type
_entity.pdbx_description
1 polymer ?
#
loop_
_entity_poly.entity_id
_entity_poly.type
_entity_poly.pdbx_seq_one_letter_code
_entity_poly.pdbx_strand_id
1 'polypeptide(L)' 'MWREGSLKIHDSIFYYWMKQYDDGSQFGIEGGRISKLMLKRNGTIVCSYDRGWDFEPVDPDTRLALEILLHGENQ' A
#
# COMPACT_ATOMS: atom_id res chain seq x y z
N MET A 1 -12.05 -6.33 2.96
CA MET A 1 -11.33 -7.34 3.74
C MET A 1 -9.86 -6.95 3.90
N TRP A 2 -9.20 -7.40 4.96
CA TRP A 2 -7.74 -7.25 5.08
C TRP A 2 -7.04 -8.25 4.15
N ARG A 3 -6.00 -7.78 3.47
CA ARG A 3 -5.12 -8.55 2.61
C ARG A 3 -3.69 -8.29 3.05
N GLU A 4 -2.89 -9.34 3.08
CA GLU A 4 -1.48 -9.24 3.38
C GLU A 4 -0.66 -10.05 2.39
N GLY A 5 0.58 -9.62 2.17
CA GLY A 5 1.47 -10.27 1.25
C GLY A 5 2.85 -9.65 1.25
N SER A 6 3.65 -10.06 0.28
CA SER A 6 4.96 -9.48 0.05
C SER A 6 5.18 -9.20 -1.42
N LEU A 7 5.98 -8.16 -1.68
CA LEU A 7 6.40 -7.71 -2.99
C LEU A 7 7.91 -7.68 -3.00
N LYS A 8 8.51 -8.26 -4.04
CA LYS A 8 9.95 -8.10 -4.29
C LYS A 8 10.12 -6.99 -5.30
N ILE A 9 10.69 -5.86 -4.87
CA ILE A 9 11.03 -4.72 -5.73
C ILE A 9 12.56 -4.63 -5.74
N HIS A 10 13.14 -4.78 -6.92
CA HIS A 10 14.60 -4.92 -7.08
C HIS A 10 15.16 -6.02 -6.16
N ASP A 11 16.07 -5.65 -5.26
CA ASP A 11 16.68 -6.55 -4.27
C ASP A 11 16.01 -6.50 -2.89
N SER A 12 14.93 -5.71 -2.75
CA SER A 12 14.25 -5.51 -1.48
C SER A 12 12.89 -6.18 -1.41
N ILE A 13 12.59 -6.74 -0.25
CA ILE A 13 11.31 -7.37 0.06
C ILE A 13 10.49 -6.39 0.90
N PHE A 14 9.32 -6.04 0.37
CA PHE A 14 8.31 -5.24 1.03
C PHE A 14 7.19 -6.15 1.49
N TYR A 15 6.81 -6.04 2.75
CA TYR A 15 5.63 -6.69 3.30
C TYR A 15 4.52 -5.65 3.37
N TYR A 16 3.34 -6.00 2.86
CA TYR A 16 2.20 -5.10 2.85
C TYR A 16 1.03 -5.68 3.60
N TRP A 17 0.28 -4.80 4.24
CA TRP A 17 -1.04 -5.06 4.79
C TRP A 17 -1.96 -3.97 4.28
N MET A 18 -3.01 -4.36 3.58
CA MET A 18 -3.97 -3.42 3.04
C MET A 18 -5.39 -3.83 3.39
N LYS A 19 -6.23 -2.85 3.67
CA LYS A 19 -7.66 -3.03 3.86
C LYS A 19 -8.38 -2.53 2.62
N GLN A 20 -8.76 -3.48 1.78
CA GLN A 20 -9.53 -3.23 0.57
C GLN A 20 -11.03 -3.37 0.88
N TYR A 21 -11.89 -2.58 0.26
CA TYR A 21 -13.34 -2.75 0.27
C TYR A 21 -13.84 -3.17 -1.12
N ASP A 22 -15.05 -3.70 -1.20
CA ASP A 22 -15.63 -4.17 -2.47
C ASP A 22 -15.87 -3.01 -3.44
N ASP A 23 -16.35 -1.89 -2.89
CA ASP A 23 -16.59 -0.65 -3.62
C ASP A 23 -15.52 0.40 -3.32
N GLY A 24 -15.30 1.29 -4.29
CA GLY A 24 -14.44 2.46 -4.09
C GLY A 24 -15.03 3.36 -3.01
N SER A 25 -14.19 4.01 -2.23
CA SER A 25 -14.66 4.93 -1.19
C SER A 25 -14.01 6.29 -1.37
N GLN A 26 -14.72 7.35 -0.98
CA GLN A 26 -14.13 8.68 -0.82
C GLN A 26 -12.89 8.67 0.08
N PHE A 27 -12.80 7.70 1.00
CA PHE A 27 -11.65 7.52 1.89
C PHE A 27 -10.60 6.56 1.35
N GLY A 28 -10.82 6.00 0.16
CA GLY A 28 -9.86 5.17 -0.54
C GLY A 28 -8.69 5.99 -1.03
N ILE A 29 -7.50 5.39 -1.06
CA ILE A 29 -6.33 5.98 -1.72
C ILE A 29 -6.73 6.26 -3.17
N GLU A 30 -6.63 7.52 -3.58
CA GLU A 30 -7.05 8.02 -4.90
C GLU A 30 -8.54 7.75 -5.25
N GLY A 31 -9.41 7.65 -4.23
CA GLY A 31 -10.82 7.29 -4.43
C GLY A 31 -11.03 5.81 -4.77
N GLY A 32 -9.99 4.99 -4.65
CA GLY A 32 -10.02 3.56 -4.92
C GLY A 32 -10.64 2.73 -3.79
N ARG A 33 -10.38 1.43 -3.83
CA ARG A 33 -10.91 0.44 -2.88
C ARG A 33 -10.08 0.29 -1.61
N ILE A 34 -8.83 0.73 -1.60
CA ILE A 34 -7.90 0.57 -0.48
C ILE A 34 -8.07 1.73 0.49
N SER A 35 -8.62 1.46 1.69
CA SER A 35 -8.85 2.49 2.71
C SER A 35 -7.72 2.58 3.74
N LYS A 36 -6.96 1.50 3.92
CA LYS A 36 -5.78 1.45 4.79
C LYS A 36 -4.66 0.69 4.09
N LEU A 37 -3.44 1.18 4.20
CA LEU A 37 -2.25 0.51 3.66
C LEU A 37 -1.09 0.67 4.64
N MET A 38 -0.32 -0.39 4.84
CA MET A 38 0.95 -0.36 5.56
C MET A 38 1.98 -1.14 4.77
N LEU A 39 3.12 -0.52 4.53
CA LEU A 39 4.28 -1.12 3.88
C LEU A 39 5.45 -1.17 4.85
N LYS A 40 6.04 -2.35 5.00
CA LYS A 40 7.25 -2.57 5.78
C LYS A 40 8.38 -3.10 4.91
N ARG A 41 9.56 -2.52 5.06
CA ARG A 41 10.82 -2.98 4.43
C ARG A 41 11.83 -3.23 5.56
N ASN A 42 12.46 -4.41 5.58
CA ASN A 42 13.44 -4.77 6.60
C ASN A 42 12.93 -4.55 8.05
N GLY A 43 11.65 -4.83 8.31
CA GLY A 43 11.02 -4.65 9.63
C GLY A 43 10.61 -3.22 9.99
N THR A 44 10.93 -2.22 9.16
CA THR A 44 10.59 -0.80 9.39
C THR A 44 9.41 -0.39 8.52
N ILE A 45 8.48 0.42 9.06
CA ILE A 45 7.39 1.00 8.28
C ILE A 45 7.96 2.09 7.38
N VAL A 46 7.78 1.93 6.08
CA VAL A 46 8.31 2.83 5.04
C VAL A 46 7.20 3.62 4.34
N CYS A 47 5.95 3.18 4.49
CA CYS A 47 4.78 3.89 3.99
C CYS A 47 3.54 3.41 4.76
N SER A 48 2.64 4.34 5.10
CA SER A 48 1.40 4.05 5.83
C SER A 48 0.32 5.05 5.45
N TYR A 49 -0.90 4.55 5.25
CA TYR A 49 -2.07 5.32 4.91
C TYR A 49 -3.27 4.88 5.76
N ASP A 50 -3.89 5.83 6.47
CA ASP A 50 -5.12 5.64 7.23
C ASP A 50 -6.07 6.83 7.02
N ARG A 51 -6.82 6.83 5.89
CA ARG A 51 -7.69 7.98 5.49
C ARG A 51 -6.90 9.28 5.26
N GLY A 52 -5.62 9.13 4.93
CA GLY A 52 -4.61 10.17 4.79
C GLY A 52 -3.24 9.54 4.93
N TRP A 53 -2.19 10.20 4.45
CA TRP A 53 -0.82 9.72 4.61
C TRP A 53 -0.35 9.94 6.04
N ASP A 54 -0.27 8.87 6.83
CA ASP A 54 0.49 8.87 8.10
C ASP A 54 1.99 8.89 7.81
N PHE A 55 2.39 8.11 6.81
CA PHE A 55 3.77 8.03 6.34
C PHE A 55 3.77 7.96 4.82
N GLU A 56 4.22 9.03 4.18
CA GLU A 56 4.45 9.03 2.74
C GLU A 56 5.59 8.07 2.38
N PRO A 57 5.60 7.51 1.15
CA PRO A 57 6.67 6.65 0.70
C PRO A 57 8.03 7.35 0.82
N VAL A 58 8.91 6.77 1.63
CA VAL A 58 10.22 7.35 1.96
C VAL A 58 11.22 7.34 0.81
N ASP A 59 11.02 6.48 -0.19
CA ASP A 59 11.94 6.29 -1.30
C ASP A 59 11.21 5.83 -2.59
N PRO A 60 11.87 5.91 -3.76
CA PRO A 60 11.27 5.51 -5.03
C PRO A 60 10.84 4.04 -5.10
N ASP A 61 11.55 3.11 -4.45
CA ASP A 61 11.14 1.69 -4.41
C ASP A 61 9.83 1.54 -3.63
N THR A 62 9.71 2.28 -2.52
CA THR A 62 8.49 2.29 -1.70
C THR A 62 7.31 2.89 -2.47
N ARG A 63 7.54 3.96 -3.25
CA ARG A 63 6.52 4.51 -4.15
C ARG A 63 6.11 3.51 -5.22
N LEU A 64 7.07 2.82 -5.83
CA LEU A 64 6.79 1.78 -6.83
C LEU A 64 5.99 0.62 -6.22
N ALA A 65 6.34 0.17 -5.01
CA ALA A 65 5.59 -0.86 -4.29
C ALA A 65 4.13 -0.44 -4.04
N LEU A 66 3.93 0.83 -3.65
CA LEU A 66 2.60 1.42 -3.50
C LEU A 66 1.83 1.41 -4.82
N GLU A 67 2.41 1.92 -5.91
CA GLU A 67 1.77 1.99 -7.23
C GLU A 67 1.36 0.60 -7.72
N ILE A 68 2.22 -0.42 -7.54
CA ILE A 68 1.90 -1.80 -7.90
C ILE A 68 0.67 -2.32 -7.14
N LEU A 69 0.55 -2.02 -5.85
CA LEU A 69 -0.62 -2.41 -5.04
C LEU A 69 -1.89 -1.68 -5.48
N LEU A 70 -1.79 -0.40 -5.80
CA LEU A 70 -2.94 0.40 -6.25
C LEU A 70 -3.43 -0.05 -7.63
N HIS A 71 -2.52 -0.34 -8.57
CA HIS A 71 -2.88 -0.77 -9.91
C HIS A 71 -3.29 -2.24 -9.99
N GLY A 72 -2.68 -3.12 -9.19
CA GLY A 72 -2.98 -4.56 -9.18
C GLY A 72 -4.39 -4.89 -8.67
N GLU A 73 -4.96 -4.03 -7.82
CA GLU A 73 -6.28 -4.24 -7.21
C GLU A 73 -7.44 -3.56 -7.97
N ASN A 74 -7.13 -2.85 -9.06
CA ASN A 74 -8.08 -2.15 -9.94
C ASN A 74 -8.44 -2.93 -11.22
N GLN A 75 -8.03 -4.20 -11.35
CA GLN A 75 -8.44 -5.10 -12.45
C GLN A 75 -9.68 -5.94 -12.11
#